data_AF-A0A376CRP1-F1
#
_entry.id   AF-A0A376CRP1-F1
#
_cell.length_a   1.000
_cell.length_b   1.000
_cell.length_c   1.000
_cell.angle_alpha   90.00
_cell.angle_beta   90.00
_cell.angle_gamma   90.00
#
_symmetry.space_group_name_H-M   'P 1'
#
loop_
_entity.id
_entity.type
_entity.pdbx_description
1 polymer ?
#
loop_
_entity_poly.entity_id
_entity_poly.type
_entity_poly.pdbx_seq_one_letter_code
_entity_poly.pdbx_strand_id
1 'polypeptide(L)'
;MRRISRRSLTIATATALTFTGITAPTTFAADFGPKSTPDTQKTCDDKLLLDYGHIDIQMLLDENNDVDVKIKDETAIHGSPLENRDLDDILVGIYDNALFKPVSYLKTEPYKFVGDQESPFYYLPLVQKHDILWPGYNTMGVDYDKFDGPIDLHLKPKNIPAGASYGLFTDGAWGAPGEVLVDSTKQDYTINTTYAAHVHSHWAFSHPGVYELEVSYSGTLKDGTKVSSEGDTLTFLIGDDAVNTCLNPALQEEPDAPEPDAPQPDKDEDRDDPQKNNAGSSTTAIAISAVAAVLLALAGTLAALGGPLRELGKQFNLPF
;
A
#
# COMPACT_ATOMS: atom_id res chain seq x y z
N MET A 1 7.76 -55.87 37.01
CA MET A 1 6.81 -55.53 38.09
C MET A 1 7.26 -54.23 38.75
N ARG A 2 6.61 -53.09 38.48
CA ARG A 2 6.79 -51.84 39.22
C ARG A 2 5.47 -51.52 39.94
N ARG A 3 5.54 -51.34 41.26
CA ARG A 3 4.40 -51.11 42.16
C ARG A 3 3.74 -49.77 41.88
N ILE A 4 2.43 -49.80 41.65
CA ILE A 4 1.54 -48.64 41.57
C ILE A 4 1.31 -48.14 43.01
N SER A 5 1.68 -46.88 43.28
CA SER A 5 1.36 -46.20 44.54
C SER A 5 0.04 -45.44 44.37
N ARG A 6 -1.01 -45.91 45.06
CA ARG A 6 -2.29 -45.19 45.17
C ARG A 6 -2.11 -44.02 46.13
N ARG A 7 -2.34 -42.79 45.67
CA ARG A 7 -2.53 -41.63 46.55
C ARG A 7 -4.00 -41.26 46.57
N SER A 8 -4.55 -41.24 47.78
CA SER A 8 -5.93 -40.93 48.11
C SER A 8 -6.31 -39.50 47.69
N LEU A 9 -7.52 -39.37 47.16
CA LEU A 9 -8.13 -38.12 46.74
C LEU A 9 -8.77 -37.45 47.97
N THR A 10 -8.23 -36.30 48.41
CA THR A 10 -8.87 -35.46 49.42
C THR A 10 -9.69 -34.40 48.69
N ILE A 11 -11.01 -34.49 48.77
CA ILE A 11 -11.95 -33.51 48.20
C ILE A 11 -11.94 -32.29 49.10
N ALA A 12 -11.40 -31.17 48.61
CA ALA A 12 -11.54 -29.87 49.25
C ALA A 12 -12.87 -29.24 48.79
N THR A 13 -13.82 -29.11 49.71
CA THR A 13 -15.09 -28.42 49.52
C THR A 13 -14.82 -26.93 49.34
N ALA A 14 -15.02 -26.40 48.12
CA ALA A 14 -14.95 -24.97 47.85
C ALA A 14 -16.29 -24.32 48.20
N THR A 15 -16.28 -23.45 49.21
CA THR A 15 -17.40 -22.60 49.58
C THR A 15 -17.63 -21.57 48.46
N ALA A 16 -18.77 -21.63 47.79
CA ALA A 16 -19.16 -20.64 46.79
C ALA A 16 -19.54 -19.32 47.47
N LEU A 17 -18.74 -18.27 47.28
CA LEU A 17 -19.17 -16.89 47.52
C LEU A 17 -20.04 -16.44 46.35
N THR A 18 -21.34 -16.29 46.59
CA THR A 18 -22.25 -15.66 45.64
C THR A 18 -22.02 -14.15 45.64
N PHE A 19 -21.31 -13.63 44.63
CA PHE A 19 -21.34 -12.21 44.31
C PHE A 19 -22.66 -11.90 43.59
N THR A 20 -23.58 -11.24 44.29
CA THR A 20 -24.78 -10.68 43.69
C THR A 20 -24.47 -9.25 43.24
N GLY A 21 -24.79 -8.96 41.97
CA GLY A 21 -25.04 -7.60 41.50
C GLY A 21 -23.84 -6.79 41.04
N ILE A 22 -23.36 -7.05 39.82
CA ILE A 22 -22.96 -5.99 38.90
C ILE A 22 -23.69 -6.27 37.59
N THR A 23 -24.80 -5.58 37.37
CA THR A 23 -25.39 -5.47 36.03
C THR A 23 -24.40 -4.70 35.17
N ALA A 24 -23.72 -5.39 34.26
CA ALA A 24 -22.97 -4.73 33.20
C ALA A 24 -23.97 -3.88 32.38
N PRO A 25 -23.67 -2.61 32.07
CA PRO A 25 -24.51 -1.84 31.18
C PRO A 25 -24.49 -2.50 29.79
N THR A 26 -25.66 -2.97 29.36
CA THR A 26 -25.88 -3.70 28.09
C THR A 26 -25.79 -2.81 26.84
N THR A 27 -25.01 -1.73 26.86
CA THR A 27 -25.08 -0.66 25.84
C THR A 27 -23.79 -0.41 25.06
N PHE A 28 -22.87 -1.37 24.97
CA PHE A 28 -21.68 -1.28 24.10
C PHE A 28 -21.74 -2.14 22.82
N ALA A 29 -22.86 -2.80 22.54
CA ALA A 29 -23.00 -3.67 21.37
C ALA A 29 -23.59 -2.99 20.12
N ALA A 30 -23.81 -1.67 20.13
CA ALA A 30 -24.49 -0.96 19.03
C ALA A 30 -23.56 -0.14 18.12
N ASP A 31 -22.25 -0.07 18.40
CA ASP A 31 -21.32 0.80 17.64
C ASP A 31 -20.33 0.02 16.74
N PHE A 32 -20.50 -1.30 16.63
CA PHE A 32 -19.77 -2.17 15.69
C PHE A 32 -20.69 -2.78 14.61
N GLY A 33 -21.86 -2.18 14.38
CA GLY A 33 -22.64 -2.51 13.19
C GLY A 33 -21.85 -2.13 11.93
N PRO A 34 -22.01 -2.84 10.79
CA PRO A 34 -21.37 -2.44 9.55
C PRO A 34 -21.75 -0.99 9.30
N LYS A 35 -20.74 -0.13 9.26
CA LYS A 35 -20.90 1.24 8.82
C LYS A 35 -21.32 1.12 7.36
N SER A 36 -22.61 1.28 7.09
CA SER A 36 -23.13 1.28 5.72
C SER A 36 -22.32 2.31 4.95
N THR A 37 -21.45 1.85 4.08
CA THR A 37 -20.66 2.66 3.17
C THR A 37 -21.64 3.50 2.32
N PRO A 38 -21.35 4.78 2.06
CA PRO A 38 -22.12 5.56 1.10
C PRO A 38 -22.26 4.80 -0.22
N ASP A 39 -23.45 4.89 -0.82
CA ASP A 39 -23.97 4.16 -2.00
C ASP A 39 -23.24 4.48 -3.33
N THR A 40 -21.94 4.72 -3.29
CA THR A 40 -21.11 4.94 -4.47
C THR A 40 -19.82 4.17 -4.28
N GLN A 41 -19.82 2.91 -4.74
CA GLN A 41 -18.58 2.17 -4.97
C GLN A 41 -17.69 3.02 -5.88
N LYS A 42 -16.47 3.30 -5.42
CA LYS A 42 -15.44 3.87 -6.29
C LYS A 42 -15.05 2.84 -7.34
N THR A 43 -15.40 3.11 -8.59
CA THR A 43 -14.98 2.32 -9.75
C THR A 43 -14.22 3.20 -10.74
N CYS A 44 -13.35 2.57 -11.50
CA CYS A 44 -12.77 3.13 -12.71
C CYS A 44 -13.10 2.17 -13.84
N ASP A 45 -13.85 2.67 -14.82
CA ASP A 45 -14.61 1.84 -15.75
C ASP A 45 -15.48 0.82 -15.00
N ASP A 46 -15.28 -0.48 -15.24
CA ASP A 46 -15.96 -1.61 -14.61
C ASP A 46 -15.18 -2.23 -13.44
N LYS A 47 -13.99 -1.71 -13.10
CA LYS A 47 -13.12 -2.24 -12.04
C LYS A 47 -13.34 -1.52 -10.71
N LEU A 48 -13.30 -2.27 -9.62
CA LEU A 48 -13.39 -1.74 -8.25
C LEU A 48 -12.05 -1.14 -7.79
N LEU A 49 -12.07 0.09 -7.28
CA LEU A 49 -10.86 0.72 -6.73
C LEU A 49 -10.70 0.38 -5.24
N LEU A 50 -9.66 -0.39 -4.89
CA LEU A 50 -9.23 -0.66 -3.52
C LEU A 50 -8.14 0.33 -3.11
N ASP A 51 -8.45 1.25 -2.20
CA ASP A 51 -7.56 2.40 -1.91
C ASP A 51 -7.18 2.60 -0.43
N TYR A 52 -7.74 1.79 0.47
CA TYR A 52 -7.27 1.64 1.85
C TYR A 52 -7.72 0.30 2.43
N GLY A 53 -7.06 -0.14 3.51
CA GLY A 53 -7.38 -1.39 4.19
C GLY A 53 -6.44 -2.53 3.81
N HIS A 54 -6.80 -3.75 4.21
CA HIS A 54 -5.94 -4.92 4.08
C HIS A 54 -6.34 -5.76 2.86
N ILE A 55 -5.35 -6.12 2.06
CA ILE A 55 -5.50 -7.09 0.97
C ILE A 55 -4.31 -8.05 0.96
N ASP A 56 -4.50 -9.27 0.46
CA ASP A 56 -3.40 -10.16 0.12
C ASP A 56 -3.52 -10.69 -1.30
N ILE A 57 -2.40 -10.79 -2.00
CA ILE A 57 -2.26 -11.62 -3.20
C ILE A 57 -2.22 -13.07 -2.74
N GLN A 58 -3.32 -13.80 -2.94
CA GLN A 58 -3.53 -15.13 -2.40
C GLN A 58 -3.37 -16.20 -3.48
N MET A 59 -2.58 -17.23 -3.16
CA MET A 59 -2.59 -18.48 -3.90
C MET A 59 -3.73 -19.37 -3.42
N LEU A 60 -4.50 -19.90 -4.36
CA LEU A 60 -5.46 -20.97 -4.15
C LEU A 60 -4.98 -22.22 -4.88
N LEU A 61 -5.08 -23.37 -4.23
CA LEU A 61 -4.77 -24.68 -4.83
C LEU A 61 -5.98 -25.59 -4.63
N ASP A 62 -6.55 -26.07 -5.72
CA ASP A 62 -7.72 -26.95 -5.66
C ASP A 62 -7.35 -28.44 -5.47
N GLU A 63 -8.36 -29.32 -5.49
CA GLU A 63 -8.15 -30.77 -5.35
C GLU A 63 -7.49 -31.42 -6.58
N ASN A 64 -7.54 -30.76 -7.75
CA ASN A 64 -6.92 -31.22 -9.00
C ASN A 64 -5.48 -30.71 -9.16
N ASN A 65 -5.00 -29.91 -8.21
CA ASN A 65 -3.74 -29.16 -8.24
C ASN A 65 -3.72 -28.00 -9.26
N ASP A 66 -4.89 -27.48 -9.64
CA ASP A 66 -5.01 -26.24 -10.38
C ASP A 66 -4.71 -25.08 -9.43
N VAL A 67 -3.85 -24.16 -9.89
CA VAL A 67 -3.42 -22.99 -9.12
C VAL A 67 -4.17 -21.78 -9.65
N ASP A 68 -4.78 -21.03 -8.73
CA ASP A 68 -5.49 -19.79 -9.00
C ASP A 68 -4.92 -18.66 -8.13
N VAL A 69 -5.00 -17.43 -8.61
CA VAL A 69 -4.54 -16.23 -7.88
C VAL A 69 -5.72 -15.29 -7.70
N LYS A 70 -6.00 -14.93 -6.45
CA LYS A 70 -7.04 -13.96 -6.12
C LYS A 70 -6.50 -12.88 -5.21
N ILE A 71 -7.14 -11.72 -5.24
CA ILE A 71 -7.00 -10.74 -4.17
C ILE A 71 -7.96 -11.15 -3.06
N LYS A 72 -7.41 -11.57 -1.92
CA LYS A 72 -8.16 -11.68 -0.67
C LYS A 72 -8.40 -10.26 -0.15
N ASP A 73 -9.57 -9.72 -0.41
CA ASP A 73 -9.99 -8.36 -0.06
C ASP A 73 -10.67 -8.35 1.31
N GLU A 74 -9.99 -7.78 2.31
CA GLU A 74 -10.51 -7.56 3.67
C GLU A 74 -10.70 -6.07 3.98
N THR A 75 -10.83 -5.23 2.93
CA THR A 75 -11.02 -3.78 3.04
C THR A 75 -12.43 -3.41 3.51
N ALA A 76 -13.42 -4.26 3.20
CA ALA A 76 -14.85 -4.03 3.42
C ALA A 76 -15.43 -2.76 2.74
N ILE A 77 -14.73 -2.19 1.76
CA ILE A 77 -15.17 -0.93 1.13
C ILE A 77 -16.16 -1.15 -0.01
N HIS A 78 -16.17 -2.35 -0.63
CA HIS A 78 -17.05 -2.74 -1.75
C HIS A 78 -17.80 -4.06 -1.49
N GLY A 79 -18.52 -4.17 -0.38
CA GLY A 79 -19.39 -5.33 -0.11
C GLY A 79 -19.08 -6.01 1.22
N SER A 80 -18.91 -7.34 1.19
CA SER A 80 -18.70 -8.12 2.41
C SER A 80 -17.36 -7.78 3.08
N PRO A 81 -17.21 -8.10 4.39
CA PRO A 81 -15.94 -7.92 5.09
C PRO A 81 -14.77 -8.75 4.54
N LEU A 82 -15.05 -9.78 3.74
CA LEU A 82 -14.07 -10.61 3.06
C LEU A 82 -14.64 -11.05 1.71
N GLU A 83 -13.89 -10.79 0.64
CA GLU A 83 -14.18 -11.22 -0.73
C GLU A 83 -12.90 -11.78 -1.38
N ASN A 84 -13.03 -12.77 -2.26
CA ASN A 84 -11.92 -13.20 -3.13
C ASN A 84 -12.18 -12.66 -4.52
N ARG A 85 -11.37 -11.71 -4.96
CA ARG A 85 -11.58 -10.99 -6.22
C ARG A 85 -10.56 -11.39 -7.27
N ASP A 86 -10.99 -11.43 -8.51
CA ASP A 86 -10.09 -11.50 -9.67
C ASP A 86 -9.19 -10.27 -9.71
N LEU A 87 -7.91 -10.45 -10.10
CA LEU A 87 -6.95 -9.36 -10.22
C LEU A 87 -7.40 -8.33 -11.27
N ASP A 88 -8.02 -8.82 -12.35
CA ASP A 88 -8.53 -8.01 -13.44
C ASP A 88 -9.84 -7.27 -13.09
N ASP A 89 -10.52 -7.61 -12.00
CA ASP A 89 -11.76 -6.93 -11.56
C ASP A 89 -11.50 -5.74 -10.65
N ILE A 90 -10.24 -5.53 -10.26
CA ILE A 90 -9.85 -4.51 -9.28
C ILE A 90 -8.72 -3.62 -9.78
N LEU A 91 -8.58 -2.47 -9.12
CA LEU A 91 -7.43 -1.59 -9.20
C LEU A 91 -6.96 -1.28 -7.78
N VAL A 92 -5.65 -1.18 -7.59
CA VAL A 92 -5.04 -0.79 -6.31
C VAL A 92 -4.70 0.70 -6.36
N GLY A 93 -5.39 1.52 -5.57
CA GLY A 93 -5.16 2.96 -5.49
C GLY A 93 -4.24 3.35 -4.34
N ILE A 94 -3.13 4.04 -4.64
CA ILE A 94 -2.20 4.55 -3.64
C ILE A 94 -2.09 6.08 -3.80
N TYR A 95 -2.69 6.84 -2.89
CA TYR A 95 -2.69 8.31 -2.92
C TYR A 95 -1.40 8.94 -2.38
N ASP A 96 -1.29 10.27 -2.49
CA ASP A 96 -0.14 11.07 -2.05
C ASP A 96 0.10 11.05 -0.53
N ASN A 97 -0.86 10.59 0.27
CA ASN A 97 -0.63 10.35 1.70
C ASN A 97 0.32 9.18 1.98
N ALA A 98 0.61 8.34 0.98
CA ALA A 98 1.67 7.32 1.03
C ALA A 98 3.06 7.85 0.64
N LEU A 99 3.19 9.14 0.28
CA LEU A 99 4.46 9.73 -0.13
C LEU A 99 5.42 9.83 1.05
N PHE A 100 6.63 9.29 0.87
CA PHE A 100 7.64 9.16 1.90
C PHE A 100 8.94 9.83 1.48
N LYS A 101 9.56 10.56 2.42
CA LYS A 101 10.86 11.20 2.19
C LYS A 101 11.98 10.20 2.45
N PRO A 102 12.95 10.04 1.55
CA PRO A 102 14.10 9.17 1.77
C PRO A 102 14.82 9.45 3.10
N VAL A 103 15.01 8.39 3.87
CA VAL A 103 15.79 8.39 5.12
C VAL A 103 17.10 7.64 4.90
N SER A 104 18.10 7.93 5.74
CA SER A 104 19.50 7.54 5.48
C SER A 104 19.71 6.05 5.18
N TYR A 105 18.97 5.14 5.82
CA TYR A 105 19.14 3.70 5.57
C TYR A 105 18.58 3.24 4.21
N LEU A 106 17.55 3.92 3.69
CA LEU A 106 17.01 3.66 2.35
C LEU A 106 17.85 4.27 1.23
N LYS A 107 18.86 5.07 1.58
CA LYS A 107 19.80 5.68 0.63
C LYS A 107 21.02 4.81 0.30
N THR A 108 21.10 3.62 0.89
CA THR A 108 22.24 2.71 0.70
C THR A 108 21.78 1.38 0.12
N GLU A 109 22.71 0.55 -0.35
CA GLU A 109 22.41 -0.85 -0.63
C GLU A 109 21.79 -1.51 0.62
N PRO A 110 20.82 -2.42 0.46
CA PRO A 110 20.31 -2.96 -0.80
C PRO A 110 19.13 -2.18 -1.43
N TYR A 111 18.79 -1.00 -0.91
CA TYR A 111 17.51 -0.31 -1.19
C TYR A 111 17.55 0.71 -2.34
N LYS A 112 18.48 0.58 -3.29
CA LYS A 112 18.59 1.54 -4.41
C LYS A 112 17.42 1.52 -5.38
N PHE A 113 16.59 0.47 -5.36
CA PHE A 113 15.37 0.38 -6.18
C PHE A 113 14.29 1.40 -5.79
N VAL A 114 14.42 2.05 -4.63
CA VAL A 114 13.45 3.04 -4.11
C VAL A 114 13.42 4.35 -4.92
N GLY A 115 14.32 4.51 -5.91
CA GLY A 115 14.36 5.66 -6.83
C GLY A 115 15.73 6.34 -6.80
N ASP A 116 15.76 7.66 -7.04
CA ASP A 116 16.99 8.46 -6.97
C ASP A 116 17.51 8.69 -5.54
N GLN A 117 16.77 8.20 -4.53
CA GLN A 117 17.06 8.29 -3.10
C GLN A 117 17.12 9.72 -2.54
N GLU A 118 16.73 10.73 -3.33
CA GLU A 118 16.70 12.14 -2.95
C GLU A 118 15.29 12.74 -3.05
N SER A 119 14.51 12.28 -4.02
CA SER A 119 13.11 12.64 -4.23
C SER A 119 12.17 11.78 -3.36
N PRO A 120 10.99 12.30 -2.98
CA PRO A 120 9.96 11.48 -2.36
C PRO A 120 9.52 10.31 -3.25
N PHE A 121 9.13 9.21 -2.62
CA PHE A 121 8.64 7.99 -3.29
C PHE A 121 7.39 7.48 -2.58
N TYR A 122 6.61 6.59 -3.20
CA TYR A 122 5.41 6.02 -2.58
C TYR A 122 5.76 4.76 -1.78
N TYR A 123 5.32 4.71 -0.52
CA TYR A 123 5.76 3.71 0.43
C TYR A 123 4.61 3.12 1.24
N LEU A 124 4.44 1.80 1.12
CA LEU A 124 3.50 1.04 1.94
C LEU A 124 4.33 0.24 2.97
N PRO A 125 4.23 0.58 4.26
CA PRO A 125 5.03 -0.05 5.29
C PRO A 125 4.55 -1.48 5.62
N LEU A 126 5.48 -2.31 6.06
CA LEU A 126 5.24 -3.65 6.61
C LEU A 126 4.19 -3.64 7.72
N VAL A 127 4.19 -2.60 8.56
CA VAL A 127 3.18 -2.41 9.61
C VAL A 127 2.04 -1.56 9.08
N GLN A 128 0.81 -2.04 9.22
CA GLN A 128 -0.39 -1.37 8.72
C GLN A 128 -0.50 0.10 9.15
N LYS A 129 -0.71 0.95 8.15
CA LYS A 129 -1.25 2.31 8.31
C LYS A 129 -2.67 2.30 7.76
N HIS A 130 -3.63 2.71 8.57
CA HIS A 130 -5.06 2.48 8.28
C HIS A 130 -5.61 3.41 7.19
N ASP A 131 -4.90 4.49 6.87
CA ASP A 131 -5.29 5.51 5.89
C ASP A 131 -4.74 5.25 4.47
N ILE A 132 -4.02 4.14 4.28
CA ILE A 132 -3.51 3.70 2.97
C ILE A 132 -3.80 2.20 2.80
N LEU A 133 -3.66 1.71 1.57
CA LEU A 133 -3.76 0.28 1.31
C LEU A 133 -2.55 -0.47 1.90
N TRP A 134 -2.81 -1.67 2.42
CA TRP A 134 -1.82 -2.53 3.05
C TRP A 134 -1.80 -3.90 2.35
N PRO A 135 -1.01 -4.05 1.28
CA PRO A 135 -0.93 -5.27 0.50
C PRO A 135 0.11 -6.26 1.04
N GLY A 136 -0.32 -7.52 1.20
CA GLY A 136 0.51 -8.66 1.51
C GLY A 136 0.44 -9.76 0.45
N TYR A 137 1.04 -10.90 0.75
CA TYR A 137 0.88 -12.14 -0.01
C TYR A 137 0.56 -13.30 0.93
N ASN A 138 -0.22 -14.27 0.43
CA ASN A 138 -0.86 -15.27 1.27
C ASN A 138 -0.86 -16.66 0.63
N THR A 139 -0.20 -17.60 1.30
CA THR A 139 -0.20 -19.03 0.99
C THR A 139 -0.69 -19.85 2.19
N MET A 140 -1.33 -19.22 3.17
CA MET A 140 -1.74 -19.85 4.43
C MET A 140 -2.74 -21.00 4.22
N GLY A 141 -3.55 -20.94 3.16
CA GLY A 141 -4.49 -21.99 2.77
C GLY A 141 -3.86 -23.16 2.02
N VAL A 142 -2.57 -23.08 1.65
CA VAL A 142 -1.89 -24.08 0.81
C VAL A 142 -1.26 -25.15 1.68
N ASP A 143 -1.45 -26.41 1.29
CA ASP A 143 -0.77 -27.55 1.91
C ASP A 143 0.63 -27.76 1.31
N TYR A 144 1.65 -27.22 1.99
CA TYR A 144 3.05 -27.34 1.57
C TYR A 144 3.57 -28.79 1.61
N ASP A 145 2.91 -29.71 2.31
CA ASP A 145 3.30 -31.13 2.26
C ASP A 145 3.07 -31.77 0.89
N LYS A 146 2.37 -31.10 -0.03
CA LYS A 146 2.24 -31.53 -1.43
C LYS A 146 3.44 -31.15 -2.30
N PHE A 147 4.25 -30.17 -1.88
CA PHE A 147 5.30 -29.57 -2.69
C PHE A 147 6.69 -30.14 -2.39
N ASP A 148 7.54 -30.17 -3.41
CA ASP A 148 8.98 -30.45 -3.35
C ASP A 148 9.75 -29.14 -3.57
N GLY A 149 9.98 -28.40 -2.48
CA GLY A 149 10.66 -27.10 -2.50
C GLY A 149 9.73 -25.92 -2.25
N PRO A 150 10.18 -24.68 -2.56
CA PRO A 150 9.39 -23.48 -2.35
C PRO A 150 8.25 -23.37 -3.38
N ILE A 151 7.28 -22.53 -3.03
CA ILE A 151 6.31 -21.96 -3.95
C ILE A 151 6.78 -20.54 -4.26
N ASP A 152 6.80 -20.18 -5.54
CA ASP A 152 7.29 -18.90 -6.03
C ASP A 152 6.12 -17.99 -6.38
N LEU A 153 6.07 -16.81 -5.75
CA LEU A 153 5.24 -15.69 -6.21
C LEU A 153 6.05 -14.87 -7.20
N HIS A 154 5.52 -14.65 -8.40
CA HIS A 154 6.11 -13.77 -9.41
C HIS A 154 5.31 -12.46 -9.51
N LEU A 155 6.02 -11.33 -9.51
CA LEU A 155 5.45 -9.98 -9.67
C LEU A 155 6.18 -9.26 -10.82
N LYS A 156 5.98 -9.70 -12.06
CA LYS A 156 6.72 -9.21 -13.22
C LYS A 156 6.09 -7.95 -13.79
N PRO A 157 6.85 -6.94 -14.24
CA PRO A 157 6.27 -5.75 -14.84
C PRO A 157 5.79 -6.07 -16.26
N LYS A 158 4.54 -5.71 -16.58
CA LYS A 158 4.04 -5.61 -17.96
C LYS A 158 4.23 -4.20 -18.51
N ASN A 159 3.87 -3.21 -17.69
CA ASN A 159 3.98 -1.80 -18.01
C ASN A 159 4.19 -1.01 -16.71
N ILE A 160 5.17 -0.13 -16.69
CA ILE A 160 5.43 0.78 -15.57
C ILE A 160 5.85 2.14 -16.15
N PRO A 161 5.75 3.25 -15.40
CA PRO A 161 6.14 4.56 -15.90
C PRO A 161 7.62 4.57 -16.34
N ALA A 162 7.94 5.37 -17.37
CA ALA A 162 9.30 5.41 -17.90
C ALA A 162 10.30 5.86 -16.84
N GLY A 163 11.39 5.11 -16.66
CA GLY A 163 12.40 5.37 -15.62
C GLY A 163 11.98 4.99 -14.20
N ALA A 164 10.78 4.44 -14.03
CA ALA A 164 10.29 3.99 -12.74
C ALA A 164 10.84 2.63 -12.33
N SER A 165 10.71 2.36 -11.05
CA SER A 165 11.09 1.13 -10.37
C SER A 165 10.12 0.86 -9.24
N TYR A 166 10.08 -0.39 -8.81
CA TYR A 166 9.39 -0.82 -7.60
C TYR A 166 10.19 -1.92 -6.92
N GLY A 167 9.93 -2.12 -5.64
CA GLY A 167 10.51 -3.23 -4.91
C GLY A 167 9.82 -3.51 -3.59
N LEU A 168 10.03 -4.75 -3.14
CA LEU A 168 9.47 -5.27 -1.90
C LEU A 168 10.62 -5.69 -0.99
N PHE A 169 10.51 -5.42 0.31
CA PHE A 169 11.56 -5.73 1.26
C PHE A 169 11.02 -5.88 2.68
N THR A 170 11.81 -6.51 3.55
CA THR A 170 11.50 -6.67 4.98
C THR A 170 12.42 -5.82 5.84
N ASP A 171 12.07 -5.72 7.13
CA ASP A 171 12.97 -5.16 8.13
C ASP A 171 14.08 -6.15 8.49
N GLY A 172 15.28 -5.64 8.68
CA GLY A 172 16.39 -6.42 9.21
C GLY A 172 16.42 -6.44 10.73
N ALA A 173 17.11 -7.42 11.29
CA ALA A 173 17.27 -7.52 12.73
C ALA A 173 18.45 -6.66 13.22
N TRP A 174 18.30 -6.05 14.40
CA TRP A 174 19.41 -5.41 15.13
C TRP A 174 20.19 -4.33 14.34
N GLY A 175 19.49 -3.58 13.48
CA GLY A 175 20.10 -2.52 12.66
C GLY A 175 20.82 -3.02 11.41
N ALA A 176 20.80 -4.32 11.12
CA ALA A 176 21.18 -4.83 9.81
C ALA A 176 20.12 -4.46 8.77
N PRO A 177 20.50 -4.34 7.47
CA PRO A 177 19.52 -4.29 6.39
C PRO A 177 18.66 -5.56 6.39
N GLY A 178 17.38 -5.41 6.06
CA GLY A 178 16.48 -6.52 5.81
C GLY A 178 16.67 -7.14 4.43
N GLU A 179 15.83 -8.12 4.14
CA GLU A 179 15.84 -8.85 2.88
C GLU A 179 15.12 -8.04 1.80
N VAL A 180 15.70 -7.99 0.60
CA VAL A 180 15.02 -7.46 -0.59
C VAL A 180 14.38 -8.66 -1.29
N LEU A 181 13.06 -8.64 -1.38
CA LEU A 181 12.24 -9.69 -1.96
C LEU A 181 12.02 -9.47 -3.46
N VAL A 182 11.91 -8.20 -3.87
CA VAL A 182 11.76 -7.78 -5.27
C VAL A 182 12.60 -6.53 -5.50
N ASP A 183 13.37 -6.51 -6.58
CA ASP A 183 14.12 -5.37 -7.07
C ASP A 183 13.96 -5.28 -8.58
N SER A 184 13.05 -4.41 -9.03
CA SER A 184 12.76 -4.28 -10.46
C SER A 184 13.95 -3.76 -11.27
N THR A 185 14.91 -3.08 -10.64
CA THR A 185 16.12 -2.59 -11.32
C THR A 185 17.10 -3.70 -11.64
N LYS A 186 17.00 -4.82 -10.92
CA LYS A 186 17.80 -6.04 -11.12
C LYS A 186 17.05 -7.13 -11.87
N GLN A 187 15.81 -6.86 -12.29
CA GLN A 187 14.90 -7.85 -12.87
C GLN A 187 14.64 -9.05 -11.94
N ASP A 188 14.67 -8.79 -10.63
CA ASP A 188 14.35 -9.78 -9.61
C ASP A 188 12.91 -9.58 -9.13
N TYR A 189 12.04 -10.50 -9.54
CA TYR A 189 10.58 -10.39 -9.41
C TYR A 189 9.98 -11.56 -8.64
N THR A 190 10.78 -12.41 -8.01
CA THR A 190 10.33 -13.68 -7.45
C THR A 190 10.51 -13.72 -5.95
N ILE A 191 9.42 -13.99 -5.24
CA ILE A 191 9.42 -14.20 -3.80
C ILE A 191 9.25 -15.69 -3.53
N ASN A 192 10.24 -16.31 -2.88
CA ASN A 192 10.13 -17.71 -2.47
C ASN A 192 9.37 -17.81 -1.15
N THR A 193 8.34 -18.66 -1.13
CA THR A 193 7.58 -19.00 0.07
C THR A 193 7.85 -20.47 0.43
N THR A 194 8.18 -20.75 1.69
CA THR A 194 8.64 -22.08 2.12
C THR A 194 7.72 -22.76 3.13
N TYR A 195 6.68 -22.07 3.58
CA TYR A 195 5.67 -22.58 4.48
C TYR A 195 4.38 -21.76 4.34
N ALA A 196 3.27 -22.34 4.76
CA ALA A 196 1.96 -21.69 4.75
C ALA A 196 1.96 -20.45 5.63
N ALA A 197 1.81 -19.27 5.03
CA ALA A 197 1.93 -18.01 5.73
C ALA A 197 1.06 -16.90 5.13
N HIS A 198 0.78 -15.92 5.96
CA HIS A 198 0.30 -14.59 5.58
C HIS A 198 1.43 -13.62 5.89
N VAL A 199 1.98 -12.99 4.86
CA VAL A 199 3.17 -12.15 4.99
C VAL A 199 2.89 -10.75 4.44
N HIS A 200 3.35 -9.76 5.20
CA HIS A 200 3.44 -8.37 4.78
C HIS A 200 4.89 -7.96 4.60
N SER A 201 5.13 -7.12 3.61
CA SER A 201 6.42 -6.53 3.32
C SER A 201 6.26 -5.03 3.14
N HIS A 202 7.37 -4.32 3.16
CA HIS A 202 7.41 -2.96 2.63
C HIS A 202 7.26 -3.00 1.11
N TRP A 203 6.47 -2.09 0.56
CA TRP A 203 6.42 -1.82 -0.88
C TRP A 203 6.91 -0.40 -1.13
N ALA A 204 7.71 -0.23 -2.19
CA ALA A 204 8.16 1.07 -2.65
C ALA A 204 7.95 1.21 -4.15
N PHE A 205 7.44 2.37 -4.58
CA PHE A 205 7.31 2.77 -5.98
C PHE A 205 7.99 4.12 -6.16
N SER A 206 8.93 4.21 -7.11
CA SER A 206 9.79 5.39 -7.23
C SER A 206 9.14 6.59 -7.91
N HIS A 207 8.06 6.39 -8.68
CA HIS A 207 7.38 7.44 -9.44
C HIS A 207 5.85 7.30 -9.35
N PRO A 208 5.08 8.38 -9.51
CA PRO A 208 3.65 8.28 -9.75
C PRO A 208 3.36 7.70 -11.13
N GLY A 209 2.16 7.16 -11.31
CA GLY A 209 1.66 6.61 -12.57
C GLY A 209 1.00 5.24 -12.41
N VAL A 210 0.79 4.58 -13.55
CA VAL A 210 0.14 3.26 -13.61
C VAL A 210 1.21 2.17 -13.69
N TYR A 211 1.14 1.20 -12.78
CA TYR A 211 1.99 0.02 -12.75
C TYR A 211 1.13 -1.22 -12.97
N GLU A 212 1.34 -1.91 -14.07
CA GLU A 212 0.68 -3.17 -14.41
C GLU A 212 1.67 -4.30 -14.17
N LEU A 213 1.38 -5.14 -13.17
CA LEU A 213 2.23 -6.27 -12.80
C LEU A 213 1.53 -7.57 -13.19
N GLU A 214 2.18 -8.42 -13.96
CA GLU A 214 1.80 -9.82 -14.14
C GLU A 214 2.12 -10.60 -12.87
N VAL A 215 1.09 -11.16 -12.26
CA VAL A 215 1.14 -11.91 -11.01
C VAL A 215 0.86 -13.37 -11.29
N SER A 216 1.71 -14.25 -10.77
CA SER A 216 1.46 -15.70 -10.83
C SER A 216 2.13 -16.42 -9.67
N TYR A 217 1.59 -17.58 -9.32
CA TYR A 217 2.23 -18.52 -8.41
C TYR A 217 2.69 -19.77 -9.17
N SER A 218 3.87 -20.29 -8.83
CA SER A 218 4.35 -21.56 -9.37
C SER A 218 5.05 -22.42 -8.32
N GLY A 219 5.13 -23.72 -8.57
CA GLY A 219 5.77 -24.68 -7.68
C GLY A 219 5.94 -26.05 -8.31
N THR A 220 6.59 -26.97 -7.59
CA THR A 220 6.75 -28.38 -7.99
C THR A 220 6.14 -29.27 -6.93
N LEU A 221 5.27 -30.20 -7.31
CA LEU A 221 4.70 -31.21 -6.43
C LEU A 221 5.70 -32.34 -6.15
N LYS A 222 5.46 -33.12 -5.09
CA LYS A 222 6.32 -34.26 -4.69
C LYS A 222 6.44 -35.38 -5.72
N ASP A 223 5.50 -35.47 -6.67
CA ASP A 223 5.57 -36.41 -7.79
C ASP A 223 6.37 -35.87 -8.99
N GLY A 224 6.89 -34.64 -8.89
CA GLY A 224 7.65 -33.95 -9.92
C GLY A 224 6.81 -33.11 -10.88
N THR A 225 5.48 -33.10 -10.73
CA THR A 225 4.58 -32.27 -11.55
C THR A 225 4.81 -30.79 -11.24
N LYS A 226 4.99 -29.97 -12.28
CA LYS A 226 5.03 -28.52 -12.13
C LYS A 226 3.62 -27.94 -12.19
N VAL A 227 3.31 -27.07 -11.25
CA VAL A 227 2.03 -26.35 -11.20
C VAL A 227 2.31 -24.86 -11.30
N SER A 228 1.43 -24.14 -12.00
CA SER A 228 1.50 -22.69 -12.17
C SER A 228 0.11 -22.16 -12.41
N SER A 229 -0.21 -20.99 -11.88
CA SER A 229 -1.38 -20.24 -12.34
C SER A 229 -1.13 -19.65 -13.72
N GLU A 230 -2.20 -19.17 -14.35
CA GLU A 230 -2.09 -18.17 -15.41
C GLU A 230 -1.48 -16.85 -14.84
N GLY A 231 -0.99 -16.00 -15.74
CA GLY A 231 -0.41 -14.70 -15.40
C GLY A 231 -1.43 -13.57 -15.54
N ASP A 232 -2.11 -13.24 -14.44
CA ASP A 232 -3.12 -12.18 -14.40
C ASP A 232 -2.52 -10.82 -14.05
N THR A 233 -3.20 -9.73 -14.40
CA THR A 233 -2.63 -8.39 -14.27
C THR A 233 -3.18 -7.68 -13.04
N LEU A 234 -2.31 -7.39 -12.07
CA LEU A 234 -2.62 -6.51 -10.96
C LEU A 234 -2.15 -5.08 -11.28
N THR A 235 -3.11 -4.15 -11.33
CA THR A 235 -2.82 -2.75 -11.68
C THR A 235 -2.82 -1.86 -10.45
N PHE A 236 -1.72 -1.16 -10.23
CA PHE A 236 -1.56 -0.12 -9.22
C PHE A 236 -1.64 1.28 -9.85
N LEU A 237 -2.46 2.14 -9.27
CA LEU A 237 -2.55 3.57 -9.56
C LEU A 237 -1.80 4.32 -8.46
N ILE A 238 -0.63 4.84 -8.80
CA ILE A 238 0.27 5.48 -7.83
C ILE A 238 0.19 7.01 -7.98
N GLY A 239 -0.19 7.70 -6.91
CA GLY A 239 -0.36 9.15 -6.83
C GLY A 239 -1.78 9.63 -7.09
N ASP A 240 -2.11 10.78 -6.51
CA ASP A 240 -3.45 11.40 -6.61
C ASP A 240 -3.87 11.60 -8.06
N ASP A 241 -2.95 12.04 -8.92
CA ASP A 241 -3.23 12.27 -10.34
C ASP A 241 -3.66 10.99 -11.06
N ALA A 242 -2.97 9.86 -10.82
CA ALA A 242 -3.28 8.58 -11.45
C ALA A 242 -4.65 8.06 -10.98
N VAL A 243 -4.93 8.15 -9.69
CA VAL A 243 -6.20 7.71 -9.12
C VAL A 243 -7.36 8.60 -9.59
N ASN A 244 -7.20 9.93 -9.54
CA ASN A 244 -8.24 10.88 -9.93
C ASN A 244 -8.53 10.84 -11.44
N THR A 245 -7.52 10.61 -12.27
CA THR A 245 -7.68 10.41 -13.72
C THR A 245 -8.53 9.18 -13.99
N CYS A 246 -8.31 8.10 -13.25
CA CYS A 246 -9.11 6.87 -13.37
C CYS A 246 -10.57 7.10 -12.95
N LEU A 247 -10.78 7.77 -11.81
CA LEU A 247 -12.12 8.04 -11.28
C LEU A 247 -12.89 9.07 -12.14
N ASN A 248 -12.20 9.90 -12.89
CA ASN A 248 -12.78 10.98 -13.69
C ASN A 248 -12.15 11.03 -15.10
N PRO A 249 -12.42 10.03 -15.96
CA PRO A 249 -11.82 9.98 -17.29
C PRO A 249 -12.22 11.17 -18.18
N ALA A 250 -13.38 11.79 -17.91
CA ALA A 250 -13.84 13.00 -18.59
C ALA A 250 -13.05 14.29 -18.24
N LEU A 251 -12.17 14.26 -17.23
CA LEU A 251 -11.24 15.35 -16.92
C LEU A 251 -9.92 15.25 -17.68
N GLN A 252 -9.73 14.21 -18.50
CA GLN A 252 -8.67 14.21 -19.50
C GLN A 252 -9.04 15.28 -20.54
N GLU A 253 -8.40 16.46 -20.46
CA GLU A 253 -8.41 17.38 -21.59
C GLU A 253 -7.82 16.60 -22.77
N GLU A 254 -8.62 16.41 -23.84
CA GLU A 254 -8.06 16.00 -25.12
C GLU A 254 -6.92 16.99 -25.43
N PRO A 255 -5.72 16.53 -25.82
CA PRO A 255 -4.70 17.45 -26.31
C PRO A 255 -5.35 18.26 -27.43
N ASP A 256 -5.49 19.58 -27.22
CA ASP A 256 -6.12 20.52 -28.14
C ASP A 256 -5.81 20.10 -29.58
N ALA A 257 -6.80 19.52 -30.25
CA ALA A 257 -6.71 19.30 -31.68
C ALA A 257 -6.40 20.68 -32.28
N PRO A 258 -5.34 20.83 -33.10
CA PRO A 258 -5.00 22.13 -33.65
C PRO A 258 -6.22 22.68 -34.36
N GLU A 259 -6.71 23.83 -33.86
CA GLU A 259 -7.83 24.54 -34.45
C GLU A 259 -7.54 24.73 -35.94
N PRO A 260 -8.46 24.39 -36.86
CA PRO A 260 -8.21 24.58 -38.28
C PRO A 260 -7.95 26.06 -38.55
N ASP A 261 -6.78 26.37 -39.10
CA ASP A 261 -6.38 27.71 -39.53
C ASP A 261 -7.53 28.36 -40.32
N ALA A 262 -8.22 29.31 -39.66
CA ALA A 262 -9.21 30.13 -40.35
C ALA A 262 -8.46 31.03 -41.35
N PRO A 263 -8.90 31.14 -42.62
CA PRO A 263 -8.22 31.96 -43.60
C PRO A 263 -8.20 33.43 -43.17
N GLN A 264 -7.01 33.98 -42.94
CA GLN A 264 -6.82 35.42 -42.82
C GLN A 264 -7.24 36.09 -44.13
N PRO A 265 -8.08 37.14 -44.11
CA PRO A 265 -8.35 37.91 -45.31
C PRO A 265 -7.14 38.77 -45.69
N ASP A 266 -6.71 38.63 -46.94
CA ASP A 266 -5.75 39.52 -47.60
C ASP A 266 -6.14 40.98 -47.41
N LYS A 267 -5.18 41.78 -46.97
CA LYS A 267 -5.22 43.24 -47.12
C LYS A 267 -4.05 43.65 -47.98
N ASP A 268 -4.39 43.91 -49.24
CA ASP A 268 -3.53 44.57 -50.22
C ASP A 268 -3.02 45.91 -49.69
N GLU A 269 -1.76 46.16 -50.05
CA GLU A 269 -0.99 47.37 -49.81
C GLU A 269 -1.62 48.60 -50.48
N ASP A 270 -1.51 49.77 -49.83
CA ASP A 270 -1.22 50.99 -50.59
C ASP A 270 -0.30 51.93 -49.78
N ARG A 271 0.61 52.57 -50.51
CA ARG A 271 1.85 53.22 -50.04
C ARG A 271 1.72 54.73 -49.79
N ASP A 272 2.74 55.23 -49.07
CA ASP A 272 3.41 56.55 -49.11
C ASP A 272 3.25 57.56 -47.92
N ASP A 273 4.24 57.48 -47.01
CA ASP A 273 5.26 58.52 -46.62
C ASP A 273 4.88 59.77 -45.75
N PRO A 274 5.83 60.49 -45.10
CA PRO A 274 6.62 60.10 -43.91
C PRO A 274 6.64 61.10 -42.71
N GLN A 275 7.22 60.59 -41.60
CA GLN A 275 8.11 61.24 -40.61
C GLN A 275 7.53 62.23 -39.55
N LYS A 276 7.59 61.81 -38.26
CA LYS A 276 8.31 62.53 -37.18
C LYS A 276 8.31 61.79 -35.82
N ASN A 277 9.51 61.42 -35.39
CA ASN A 277 10.14 61.52 -34.06
C ASN A 277 9.20 61.70 -32.84
N ASN A 278 9.26 60.80 -31.84
CA ASN A 278 10.00 61.05 -30.60
C ASN A 278 10.04 59.84 -29.66
N ALA A 279 11.14 59.74 -28.92
CA ALA A 279 11.40 58.77 -27.87
C ALA A 279 10.49 58.96 -26.64
N GLY A 280 10.21 57.86 -25.93
CA GLY A 280 9.51 57.88 -24.65
C GLY A 280 9.43 56.50 -24.01
N SER A 281 10.47 56.12 -23.29
CA SER A 281 10.49 55.00 -22.35
C SER A 281 9.72 55.37 -21.08
N SER A 282 8.81 54.52 -20.59
CA SER A 282 8.54 54.37 -19.15
C SER A 282 7.64 53.16 -18.86
N THR A 283 8.27 52.17 -18.21
CA THR A 283 7.78 51.21 -17.21
C THR A 283 6.31 51.27 -16.74
N THR A 284 5.63 50.13 -16.87
CA THR A 284 4.32 49.80 -16.28
C THR A 284 4.47 49.26 -14.85
N ALA A 285 3.49 49.61 -14.02
CA ALA A 285 3.41 49.47 -12.57
C ALA A 285 3.27 48.03 -12.03
N ILE A 286 3.83 47.80 -10.83
CA ILE A 286 3.49 46.68 -9.95
C ILE A 286 2.79 47.27 -8.72
N ALA A 287 1.51 46.96 -8.54
CA ALA A 287 0.76 47.25 -7.32
C ALA A 287 0.81 46.02 -6.40
N ILE A 288 1.50 46.14 -5.27
CA ILE A 288 1.53 45.12 -4.20
C ILE A 288 0.37 45.41 -3.25
N SER A 289 -0.59 44.48 -3.16
CA SER A 289 -1.63 44.51 -2.13
C SER A 289 -1.23 43.59 -0.98
N ALA A 290 -1.02 44.19 0.19
CA ALA A 290 -0.74 43.49 1.43
C ALA A 290 -2.03 42.90 2.03
N VAL A 291 -1.97 41.64 2.47
CA VAL A 291 -2.97 41.04 3.37
C VAL A 291 -2.25 40.57 4.62
N ALA A 292 -2.63 41.16 5.76
CA ALA A 292 -2.20 40.79 7.10
C ALA A 292 -3.43 40.38 7.90
N ALA A 293 -3.42 39.17 8.47
CA ALA A 293 -4.21 38.73 9.63
C ALA A 293 -3.80 37.29 9.96
N VAL A 294 -3.76 36.75 11.18
CA VAL A 294 -3.85 37.17 12.60
C VAL A 294 -3.37 35.90 13.35
N LEU A 295 -2.63 36.05 14.45
CA LEU A 295 -2.10 34.95 15.27
C LEU A 295 -2.95 34.69 16.54
N LEU A 296 -2.85 33.44 17.03
CA LEU A 296 -3.06 32.90 18.40
C LEU A 296 -4.49 32.50 18.84
N ALA A 297 -4.71 31.22 19.17
CA ALA A 297 -4.51 30.64 20.52
C ALA A 297 -5.14 29.24 20.69
N LEU A 298 -4.44 28.33 21.41
CA LEU A 298 -4.91 27.28 22.37
C LEU A 298 -3.75 26.25 22.56
N ALA A 299 -2.92 26.38 23.61
CA ALA A 299 -3.00 25.70 24.92
C ALA A 299 -3.15 24.16 24.78
N GLY A 300 -2.28 23.27 25.27
CA GLY A 300 -1.45 23.29 26.47
C GLY A 300 -2.06 22.34 27.51
N THR A 301 -1.56 21.08 27.60
CA THR A 301 -1.42 20.20 28.78
C THR A 301 -1.26 18.73 28.36
N LEU A 302 -0.11 18.10 28.63
CA LEU A 302 -0.03 16.95 29.56
C LEU A 302 1.45 16.55 29.78
N ALA A 303 1.98 16.94 30.94
CA ALA A 303 3.10 16.27 31.58
C ALA A 303 2.52 15.42 32.71
N ALA A 304 2.46 14.10 32.52
CA ALA A 304 2.33 13.11 33.59
C ALA A 304 2.42 11.70 32.98
N LEU A 305 3.59 11.07 33.08
CA LEU A 305 3.82 9.63 33.31
C LEU A 305 5.30 9.32 33.06
N GLY A 306 6.17 9.99 33.82
CA GLY A 306 7.58 9.66 33.93
C GLY A 306 7.81 8.70 35.09
N GLY A 307 7.87 7.40 34.79
CA GLY A 307 8.46 6.36 35.64
C GLY A 307 7.46 5.43 36.34
N PRO A 308 7.82 4.12 36.51
CA PRO A 308 9.19 3.62 36.61
C PRO A 308 9.58 2.56 35.56
N LEU A 309 10.31 2.99 34.52
CA LEU A 309 11.36 2.19 33.89
C LEU A 309 12.57 2.21 34.82
N ARG A 310 12.49 1.43 35.90
CA ARG A 310 13.58 1.29 36.88
C ARG A 310 13.62 -0.09 37.52
N GLU A 311 13.28 -1.14 36.76
CA GLU A 311 13.48 -2.54 37.18
C GLU A 311 13.90 -3.48 36.02
N LEU A 312 14.48 -2.94 34.94
CA LEU A 312 15.10 -3.75 33.86
C LEU A 312 16.62 -3.55 33.70
N GLY A 313 17.21 -2.61 34.46
CA GLY A 313 18.65 -2.31 34.42
C GLY A 313 19.54 -3.18 35.33
N LYS A 314 19.02 -4.27 35.92
CA LYS A 314 19.78 -5.15 36.82
C LYS A 314 20.08 -6.55 36.25
N GLN A 315 19.71 -6.83 34.99
CA GLN A 315 19.91 -8.16 34.40
C GLN A 315 20.98 -8.23 33.29
N PHE A 316 21.54 -7.10 32.84
CA PHE A 316 22.61 -7.10 31.83
C PHE A 316 23.71 -6.11 32.20
N ASN A 317 24.82 -6.66 32.68
CA ASN A 317 26.00 -5.96 33.19
C ASN A 317 26.78 -5.29 32.04
N LEU A 318 26.59 -3.99 31.80
CA LEU A 318 27.43 -3.18 30.90
C LEU A 318 27.83 -1.86 31.58
N PRO A 319 29.11 -1.43 31.48
CA PRO A 319 29.60 -0.19 32.08
C PRO A 319 29.22 1.03 31.21
N PHE A 320 28.96 2.16 31.88
CA PHE A 320 28.77 3.48 31.26
C PHE A 320 30.07 4.05 30.71
#